data_AF-A0A519WZ72-F1
#
_entry.id   AF-A0A519WZ72-F1
#
_cell.length_a   1.000
_cell.length_b   1.000
_cell.length_c   1.000
_cell.angle_alpha   90.00
_cell.angle_beta   90.00
_cell.angle_gamma   90.00
#
_symmetry.space_group_name_H-M   'P 1'
#
loop_
_entity.id
_entity.type
_entity.pdbx_description
1 polymer ?
#
loop_
_entity_poly.entity_id
_entity_poly.type
_entity_poly.pdbx_seq_one_letter_code
_entity_poly.pdbx_strand_id
1 'polypeptide(L)'
;MNDNLQLSASQILESFDTLSMATAVYTSDDIIINYANDAMIAFWGRDKSVIGKSLDEALPEIKNQPFMSMLRAVWRTGITDAGKAIRAELLVDGLLQTFYYDYEYKAVRNAQGEIYAILHTAKDVTDIVTQQQEVDILKGKEAQFIREQELNEELSAANEELSAINEELNEAQEALYNLNTQLEARVLERTEALSKSESRARFLLSDAPVSIAVFSGTDHIIESANKMVLEVWGKSPEIIGIPIQLALPELVGQMFIDVLDGVYRTGEPFIGNEVPALLEQNGVINEVYSNFVYQPLKDDHGVTTGIMLVAVVVTEAVKARKLMEENEKRFQFLLNAMPQQVWTSRPDGILDYVNQVVSNDFGKPGEQIVGEGWQAFIHPDDLKDCLNAWKQALENGKEYLCEFRLLFKNGNYVWHLARALPLIDDGQIRMWLGTNTDIDLQKTNEQRKDEFISIASHELKTPLTSIKAFNQLMGKVDDPERLSKFVSKSADSILRLEKLITDLLDVTKINAGKMSYNLAPFDFNQMIHESIESVQYTTNTHQITLQSEIDINYVGD
;
A
#
# COMPACT_ATOMS: atom_id res chain seq x y z
N MET A 1 -50.89 -150.16 38.19
CA MET A 1 -50.37 -150.81 36.98
C MET A 1 -49.44 -149.79 36.32
N ASN A 2 -48.14 -150.03 36.46
CA ASN A 2 -47.09 -149.31 35.75
C ASN A 2 -47.10 -149.80 34.31
N ASP A 3 -47.32 -148.90 33.35
CA ASP A 3 -46.81 -149.05 31.98
C ASP A 3 -45.92 -147.83 31.72
N ASN A 4 -44.63 -148.02 31.96
CA ASN A 4 -43.59 -147.05 31.75
C ASN A 4 -43.33 -146.96 30.24
N LEU A 5 -44.10 -146.13 29.53
CA LEU A 5 -43.96 -145.85 28.08
C LEU A 5 -42.69 -145.02 27.84
N GLN A 6 -41.54 -145.68 27.72
CA GLN A 6 -40.34 -145.07 27.13
C GLN A 6 -40.51 -144.98 25.61
N LEU A 7 -40.40 -143.77 25.07
CA LEU A 7 -40.30 -143.54 23.62
C LEU A 7 -39.05 -144.23 23.07
N SER A 8 -39.15 -144.77 21.85
CA SER A 8 -37.99 -145.28 21.14
C SER A 8 -37.06 -144.14 20.72
N ALA A 9 -35.76 -144.44 20.52
CA ALA A 9 -34.79 -143.45 20.06
C ALA A 9 -35.23 -142.75 18.76
N SER A 10 -35.90 -143.47 17.85
CA SER A 10 -36.45 -142.92 16.60
C SER A 10 -37.55 -141.90 16.84
N GLN A 11 -38.46 -142.15 17.79
CA GLN A 11 -39.54 -141.22 18.13
C GLN A 11 -39.00 -139.95 18.81
N ILE A 12 -37.90 -140.06 19.56
CA ILE A 12 -37.24 -138.89 20.15
C ILE A 12 -36.60 -138.05 19.03
N LEU A 13 -35.86 -138.66 18.10
CA LEU A 13 -35.24 -137.97 16.97
C LEU A 13 -36.29 -137.30 16.05
N GLU A 14 -37.42 -137.96 15.77
CA GLU A 14 -38.53 -137.36 15.02
C GLU A 14 -39.11 -136.11 15.69
N SER A 15 -39.10 -136.04 17.03
CA SER A 15 -39.59 -134.84 17.73
C SER A 15 -38.61 -133.66 17.61
N PHE A 16 -37.29 -133.91 17.52
CA PHE A 16 -36.30 -132.87 17.20
C PHE A 16 -36.47 -132.30 15.78
N ASP A 17 -36.96 -133.09 14.83
CA ASP A 17 -37.26 -132.61 13.46
C ASP A 17 -38.40 -131.58 13.44
N THR A 18 -39.29 -131.60 14.44
CA THR A 18 -40.37 -130.61 14.58
C THR A 18 -39.95 -129.31 15.26
N LEU A 19 -38.73 -129.23 15.82
CA LEU A 19 -38.25 -128.02 16.48
C LEU A 19 -37.86 -126.95 15.46
N SER A 20 -38.34 -125.72 15.67
CA SER A 20 -37.95 -124.55 14.87
C SER A 20 -36.51 -124.09 15.11
N MET A 21 -35.88 -124.56 16.20
CA MET A 21 -34.49 -124.25 16.51
C MET A 21 -33.58 -125.15 15.69
N ALA A 22 -32.74 -124.55 14.84
CA ALA A 22 -31.74 -125.28 14.08
C ALA A 22 -30.83 -126.03 15.05
N THR A 23 -30.86 -127.37 14.98
CA THR A 23 -30.13 -128.26 15.87
C THR A 23 -29.37 -129.33 15.07
N ALA A 24 -28.07 -129.49 15.35
CA ALA A 24 -27.25 -130.57 14.84
C ALA A 24 -26.59 -131.35 15.98
N VAL A 25 -26.26 -132.61 15.72
CA VAL A 25 -25.40 -133.42 16.57
C VAL A 25 -24.21 -133.90 15.75
N TYR A 26 -23.01 -133.56 16.22
CA TYR A 26 -21.76 -134.02 15.62
C TYR A 26 -21.10 -135.10 16.46
N THR A 27 -20.38 -136.01 15.82
CA THR A 27 -19.57 -137.04 16.47
C THR A 27 -18.16 -137.08 15.90
N SER A 28 -17.22 -137.60 16.69
CA SER A 28 -15.78 -137.73 16.38
C SER A 28 -15.03 -136.39 16.24
N ASP A 29 -13.69 -136.46 16.20
CA ASP A 29 -12.81 -135.30 15.98
C ASP A 29 -12.92 -134.74 14.55
N ASP A 30 -13.44 -135.55 13.62
CA ASP A 30 -13.74 -135.16 12.24
C ASP A 30 -15.06 -134.37 12.12
N ILE A 31 -15.81 -134.17 13.22
CA ILE A 31 -17.08 -133.41 13.23
C ILE A 31 -18.06 -133.97 12.20
N ILE A 32 -18.31 -135.27 12.29
CA ILE A 32 -19.25 -135.98 11.44
C ILE A 32 -20.67 -135.61 11.85
N ILE A 33 -21.49 -135.19 10.89
CA ILE A 33 -22.90 -134.86 11.12
C ILE A 33 -23.67 -136.16 11.36
N ASN A 34 -24.00 -136.46 12.61
CA ASN A 34 -24.77 -137.65 12.95
C ASN A 34 -26.27 -137.37 12.95
N TYR A 35 -26.65 -136.13 13.26
CA TYR A 35 -28.03 -135.68 13.17
C TYR A 35 -28.07 -134.19 12.81
N ALA A 36 -29.06 -133.78 12.03
CA ALA A 36 -29.41 -132.38 11.80
C ALA A 36 -30.90 -132.33 11.53
N ASN A 37 -31.62 -131.47 12.26
CA ASN A 37 -33.05 -131.29 12.06
C ASN A 37 -33.33 -130.45 10.82
N ASP A 38 -34.59 -130.43 10.37
CA ASP A 38 -34.99 -129.71 9.15
C ASP A 38 -34.63 -128.21 9.21
N ALA A 39 -34.71 -127.58 10.39
CA ALA A 39 -34.31 -126.19 10.58
C ALA A 39 -32.80 -125.97 10.37
N MET A 40 -31.94 -126.88 10.83
CA MET A 40 -30.50 -126.81 10.60
C MET A 40 -30.13 -127.11 9.14
N ILE A 41 -30.79 -128.08 8.53
CA ILE A 41 -30.61 -128.40 7.12
C ILE A 41 -30.99 -127.20 6.23
N ALA A 42 -32.09 -126.52 6.56
CA ALA A 42 -32.51 -125.27 5.92
C ALA A 42 -31.51 -124.14 6.15
N PHE A 43 -30.97 -123.98 7.38
CA PHE A 43 -29.92 -123.00 7.69
C PHE A 43 -28.69 -123.17 6.80
N TRP A 44 -28.31 -124.42 6.56
CA TRP A 44 -27.18 -124.73 5.70
C TRP A 44 -27.50 -124.65 4.21
N GLY A 45 -28.76 -124.53 3.81
CA GLY A 45 -29.18 -124.63 2.42
C GLY A 45 -28.76 -125.95 1.79
N ARG A 46 -28.88 -127.06 2.53
CA ARG A 46 -28.56 -128.42 2.06
C ARG A 46 -29.77 -129.34 2.18
N ASP A 47 -29.60 -130.59 1.79
CA ASP A 47 -30.56 -131.67 2.04
C ASP A 47 -29.99 -132.67 3.05
N LYS A 48 -30.79 -133.68 3.45
CA LYS A 48 -30.37 -134.70 4.43
C LYS A 48 -29.20 -135.58 3.95
N SER A 49 -28.70 -135.46 2.72
CA SER A 49 -27.50 -136.18 2.24
C SER A 49 -26.19 -135.74 2.90
N VAL A 50 -26.23 -134.66 3.71
CA VAL A 50 -25.10 -134.22 4.54
C VAL A 50 -24.89 -135.09 5.77
N ILE A 51 -25.93 -135.81 6.22
CA ILE A 51 -25.84 -136.70 7.39
C ILE A 51 -24.88 -137.85 7.06
N GLY A 52 -23.90 -138.07 7.93
CA GLY A 52 -22.83 -139.04 7.77
C GLY A 52 -21.53 -138.48 7.16
N LYS A 53 -21.53 -137.23 6.65
CA LYS A 53 -20.33 -136.54 6.17
C LYS A 53 -19.71 -135.68 7.28
N SER A 54 -18.43 -135.34 7.15
CA SER A 54 -17.84 -134.26 7.95
C SER A 54 -18.52 -132.92 7.62
N LEU A 55 -18.69 -132.04 8.61
CA LEU A 55 -19.34 -130.75 8.41
C LEU A 55 -18.67 -129.90 7.31
N ASP A 56 -17.34 -129.95 7.20
CA ASP A 56 -16.60 -129.24 6.15
C ASP A 56 -16.66 -129.89 4.76
N GLU A 57 -17.06 -131.16 4.68
CA GLU A 57 -17.40 -131.83 3.43
C GLU A 57 -18.83 -131.47 2.99
N ALA A 58 -19.75 -131.39 3.94
CA ALA A 58 -21.13 -130.95 3.72
C ALA A 58 -21.23 -129.46 3.34
N LEU A 59 -20.39 -128.63 3.94
CA LEU A 59 -20.34 -127.18 3.76
C LEU A 59 -18.90 -126.73 3.47
N PRO A 60 -18.41 -126.87 2.23
CA PRO A 60 -17.05 -126.49 1.87
C PRO A 60 -16.69 -125.03 2.23
N GLU A 61 -17.67 -124.12 2.20
CA GLU A 61 -17.52 -122.70 2.51
C GLU A 61 -17.16 -122.42 3.97
N ILE A 62 -17.43 -123.36 4.90
CA ILE A 62 -17.08 -123.16 6.31
C ILE A 62 -15.62 -123.45 6.62
N LYS A 63 -14.86 -124.05 5.67
CA LYS A 63 -13.44 -124.41 5.88
C LYS A 63 -12.56 -123.22 6.24
N ASN A 64 -12.86 -122.06 5.65
CA ASN A 64 -12.13 -120.82 5.87
C ASN A 64 -12.78 -119.93 6.94
N GLN A 65 -13.78 -120.45 7.65
CA GLN A 65 -14.50 -119.78 8.73
C GLN A 65 -14.16 -120.48 10.06
N PRO A 66 -14.29 -119.79 11.20
CA PRO A 66 -13.76 -120.30 12.46
C PRO A 66 -14.55 -121.50 13.02
N PHE A 67 -15.74 -121.81 12.46
CA PHE A 67 -16.66 -122.81 13.00
C PHE A 67 -16.06 -124.23 13.14
N MET A 68 -15.23 -124.67 12.19
CA MET A 68 -14.58 -126.00 12.27
C MET A 68 -13.58 -126.10 13.41
N SER A 69 -12.76 -125.06 13.64
CA SER A 69 -11.80 -125.05 14.73
C SER A 69 -12.50 -124.94 16.08
N MET A 70 -13.59 -124.17 16.15
CA MET A 70 -14.44 -124.03 17.34
C MET A 70 -15.09 -125.36 17.72
N LEU A 71 -15.74 -126.06 16.78
CA LEU A 71 -16.35 -127.37 17.04
C LEU A 71 -15.32 -128.42 17.48
N ARG A 72 -14.13 -128.46 16.87
CA ARG A 72 -13.03 -129.35 17.31
C ARG A 72 -12.52 -128.99 18.70
N ALA A 73 -12.44 -127.71 19.04
CA ALA A 73 -12.07 -127.27 20.38
C ALA A 73 -13.09 -127.75 21.42
N VAL A 74 -14.39 -127.66 21.12
CA VAL A 74 -15.47 -128.18 21.96
C VAL A 74 -15.37 -129.71 22.07
N TRP A 75 -15.08 -130.44 20.99
CA TRP A 75 -14.90 -131.90 21.01
C TRP A 75 -13.78 -132.34 21.95
N ARG A 76 -12.63 -131.65 21.89
CA ARG A 76 -11.41 -132.02 22.63
C ARG A 76 -11.42 -131.58 24.08
N THR A 77 -11.96 -130.39 24.37
CA THR A 77 -11.96 -129.81 25.72
C THR A 77 -13.24 -130.11 26.49
N GLY A 78 -14.35 -130.23 25.76
CA GLY A 78 -15.69 -130.33 26.31
C GLY A 78 -16.22 -129.07 26.99
N ILE A 79 -15.61 -127.91 26.71
CA ILE A 79 -16.09 -126.59 27.12
C ILE A 79 -17.09 -126.11 26.05
N THR A 80 -18.27 -125.67 26.48
CA THR A 80 -19.28 -125.08 25.58
C THR A 80 -18.75 -123.79 24.96
N ASP A 81 -18.96 -123.62 23.65
CA ASP A 81 -18.67 -122.37 22.93
C ASP A 81 -19.97 -121.76 22.42
N ALA A 82 -20.16 -120.45 22.61
CA ALA A 82 -21.39 -119.76 22.20
C ALA A 82 -21.08 -118.34 21.75
N GLY A 83 -21.75 -117.88 20.70
CA GLY A 83 -21.58 -116.56 20.10
C GLY A 83 -22.90 -115.88 19.83
N LYS A 84 -22.89 -114.54 19.79
CA LYS A 84 -24.03 -113.71 19.37
C LYS A 84 -23.71 -112.92 18.13
N ALA A 85 -24.65 -112.85 17.19
CA ALA A 85 -24.53 -112.15 15.92
C ALA A 85 -23.18 -112.43 15.23
N ILE A 86 -22.76 -113.69 15.24
CA ILE A 86 -21.50 -114.08 14.61
C ILE A 86 -21.75 -114.22 13.12
N ARG A 87 -20.95 -113.46 12.37
CA ARG A 87 -21.01 -113.42 10.91
C ARG A 87 -20.60 -114.78 10.34
N ALA A 88 -21.47 -115.36 9.54
CA ALA A 88 -21.21 -116.55 8.75
C ALA A 88 -21.51 -116.28 7.28
N GLU A 89 -20.69 -116.81 6.40
CA GLU A 89 -20.94 -116.80 4.96
C GLU A 89 -21.38 -118.21 4.54
N LEU A 90 -22.63 -118.38 4.15
CA LEU A 90 -23.17 -119.69 3.76
C LEU A 90 -23.61 -119.66 2.30
N LEU A 91 -23.42 -120.78 1.60
CA LEU A 91 -23.90 -120.95 0.23
C LEU A 91 -25.34 -121.48 0.27
N VAL A 92 -26.32 -120.58 0.26
CA VAL A 92 -27.76 -120.91 0.24
C VAL A 92 -28.28 -120.61 -1.17
N ASP A 93 -28.97 -121.57 -1.79
CA ASP A 93 -29.47 -121.49 -3.18
C ASP A 93 -28.39 -121.17 -4.24
N GLY A 94 -27.16 -121.60 -3.99
CA GLY A 94 -26.02 -121.39 -4.91
C GLY A 94 -25.39 -119.99 -4.84
N LEU A 95 -25.85 -119.11 -3.95
CA LEU A 95 -25.27 -117.79 -3.72
C LEU A 95 -24.60 -117.73 -2.35
N LEU A 96 -23.37 -117.22 -2.30
CA LEU A 96 -22.67 -116.97 -1.04
C LEU A 96 -23.29 -115.73 -0.39
N GLN A 97 -23.98 -115.93 0.74
CA GLN A 97 -24.71 -114.88 1.44
C GLN A 97 -24.16 -114.71 2.85
N THR A 98 -24.18 -113.47 3.36
CA THR A 98 -23.77 -113.17 4.74
C THR A 98 -24.97 -113.26 5.66
N PHE A 99 -24.84 -114.09 6.69
CA PHE A 99 -25.79 -114.22 7.77
C PHE A 99 -25.12 -113.90 9.10
N TYR A 100 -25.93 -113.56 10.10
CA TYR A 100 -25.48 -113.40 11.48
C TYR A 100 -26.21 -114.39 12.36
N TYR A 101 -25.47 -115.23 13.06
CA TYR A 101 -26.04 -116.28 13.91
C TYR A 101 -25.68 -116.08 15.37
N ASP A 102 -26.69 -116.27 16.22
CA ASP A 102 -26.47 -116.67 17.60
C ASP A 102 -26.31 -118.19 17.61
N TYR A 103 -25.21 -118.73 18.11
CA TYR A 103 -24.99 -120.18 18.14
C TYR A 103 -24.49 -120.65 19.51
N GLU A 104 -24.68 -121.94 19.79
CA GLU A 104 -24.09 -122.66 20.93
C GLU A 104 -23.65 -124.06 20.48
N TYR A 105 -22.41 -124.41 20.78
CA TYR A 105 -21.79 -125.73 20.61
C TYR A 105 -21.55 -126.35 21.98
N LYS A 106 -22.29 -127.40 22.34
CA LYS A 106 -22.28 -128.01 23.67
C LYS A 106 -21.82 -129.47 23.62
N ALA A 107 -20.74 -129.80 24.32
CA ALA A 107 -20.27 -131.17 24.43
C ALA A 107 -21.22 -132.04 25.29
N VAL A 108 -21.56 -133.22 24.79
CA VAL A 108 -22.44 -134.20 25.43
C VAL A 108 -21.60 -135.40 25.89
N ARG A 109 -21.77 -135.81 27.14
CA ARG A 109 -20.93 -136.80 27.83
C ARG A 109 -21.70 -138.06 28.21
N ASN A 110 -21.03 -139.21 28.19
CA ASN A 110 -21.57 -140.47 28.69
C ASN A 110 -21.50 -140.53 30.25
N ALA A 111 -21.98 -141.62 30.85
CA ALA A 111 -21.98 -141.81 32.31
C ALA A 111 -20.56 -141.88 32.91
N GLN A 112 -19.53 -142.13 32.09
CA GLN A 112 -18.11 -142.15 32.46
C GLN A 112 -17.42 -140.78 32.28
N GLY A 113 -18.14 -139.77 31.78
CA GLY A 113 -17.63 -138.40 31.58
C GLY A 113 -16.96 -138.14 30.22
N GLU A 114 -16.88 -139.15 29.36
CA GLU A 114 -16.28 -139.06 28.02
C GLU A 114 -17.25 -138.37 27.05
N ILE A 115 -16.71 -137.48 26.21
CA ILE A 115 -17.50 -136.76 25.20
C ILE A 115 -17.80 -137.73 24.06
N TYR A 116 -19.08 -137.90 23.73
CA TYR A 116 -19.49 -138.76 22.62
C TYR A 116 -20.21 -138.00 21.50
N ALA A 117 -20.64 -136.76 21.75
CA ALA A 117 -21.33 -135.92 20.78
C ALA A 117 -21.14 -134.42 21.08
N ILE A 118 -21.32 -133.56 20.08
CA ILE A 118 -21.54 -132.12 20.26
C ILE A 118 -22.95 -131.79 19.81
N LEU A 119 -23.74 -131.16 20.68
CA LEU A 119 -25.02 -130.57 20.34
C LEU A 119 -24.78 -129.12 19.87
N HIS A 120 -25.15 -128.82 18.64
CA HIS A 120 -25.09 -127.47 18.08
C HIS A 120 -26.49 -126.92 17.93
N THR A 121 -26.75 -125.73 18.47
CA THR A 121 -27.95 -124.95 18.22
C THR A 121 -27.60 -123.61 17.59
N ALA A 122 -28.35 -123.18 16.58
CA ALA A 122 -28.18 -121.87 15.94
C ALA A 122 -29.51 -121.13 15.78
N LYS A 123 -29.45 -119.79 15.79
CA LYS A 123 -30.55 -118.88 15.52
C LYS A 123 -30.08 -117.75 14.61
N ASP A 124 -30.78 -117.55 13.50
CA ASP A 124 -30.55 -116.42 12.58
C ASP A 124 -31.01 -115.10 13.20
N VAL A 125 -30.13 -114.10 13.23
CA VAL A 125 -30.36 -112.73 13.73
C VAL A 125 -29.99 -111.67 12.68
N THR A 126 -29.88 -112.05 11.40
CA THR A 126 -29.44 -111.18 10.30
C THR A 126 -30.26 -109.90 10.19
N ASP A 127 -31.59 -110.00 10.19
CA ASP A 127 -32.51 -108.85 10.06
C ASP A 127 -32.32 -107.80 11.16
N ILE A 128 -31.98 -108.23 12.37
CA ILE A 128 -31.79 -107.33 13.52
C ILE A 128 -30.50 -106.52 13.34
N VAL A 129 -29.42 -107.17 12.90
CA VAL A 129 -28.12 -106.53 12.71
C VAL A 129 -28.17 -105.53 11.55
N THR A 130 -28.83 -105.90 10.44
CA THR A 130 -28.95 -105.03 9.26
C THR A 130 -29.78 -103.78 9.56
N GLN A 131 -30.91 -103.91 10.26
CA GLN A 131 -31.74 -102.76 10.67
C GLN A 131 -30.99 -101.80 11.59
N GLN A 132 -30.19 -102.32 12.53
CA GLN A 132 -29.42 -101.48 13.44
C GLN A 132 -28.35 -100.67 12.69
N GLN A 133 -27.69 -101.27 11.69
CA GLN A 133 -26.71 -100.59 10.85
C GLN A 133 -27.33 -99.46 10.01
N GLU A 134 -28.54 -99.64 9.49
CA GLU A 134 -29.25 -98.59 8.75
C GLU A 134 -29.59 -97.36 9.61
N VAL A 135 -30.03 -97.58 10.86
CA VAL A 135 -30.38 -96.49 11.79
C VAL A 135 -29.16 -95.62 12.10
N ASP A 136 -27.99 -96.21 12.31
CA ASP A 136 -26.77 -95.46 12.64
C ASP A 136 -26.29 -94.62 11.46
N ILE A 137 -26.46 -95.11 10.23
CA ILE A 137 -26.18 -94.34 9.00
C ILE A 137 -27.10 -93.13 8.89
N LEU A 138 -28.39 -93.28 9.17
CA LEU A 138 -29.36 -92.18 9.09
C LEU A 138 -29.06 -91.07 10.11
N LYS A 139 -28.71 -91.42 11.35
CA LYS A 139 -28.30 -90.44 12.38
C LYS A 139 -27.08 -89.64 11.96
N GLY A 140 -26.10 -90.28 11.32
CA GLY A 140 -24.92 -89.60 10.78
C GLY A 140 -25.27 -88.55 9.72
N LYS A 141 -26.20 -88.89 8.82
CA LYS A 141 -26.69 -87.96 7.78
C LYS A 141 -27.49 -86.78 8.36
N GLU A 142 -28.33 -87.03 9.36
CA GLU A 142 -29.13 -85.98 10.03
C GLU A 142 -28.23 -84.95 10.73
N ALA A 143 -27.20 -85.40 11.46
CA ALA A 143 -26.25 -84.51 12.09
C ALA A 143 -25.48 -83.64 11.08
N GLN A 144 -25.11 -84.22 9.93
CA GLN A 144 -24.45 -83.48 8.85
C GLN A 144 -25.36 -82.40 8.25
N PHE A 145 -26.63 -82.72 8.04
CA PHE A 145 -27.62 -81.79 7.50
C PHE A 145 -27.84 -80.58 8.44
N ILE A 146 -27.99 -80.83 9.75
CA ILE A 146 -28.15 -79.76 10.74
C ILE A 146 -26.93 -78.82 10.73
N ARG A 147 -25.71 -79.38 10.67
CA ARG A 147 -24.49 -78.58 10.63
C ARG A 147 -24.39 -77.70 9.38
N GLU A 148 -24.87 -78.19 8.25
CA GLU A 148 -24.91 -77.43 7.00
C GLU A 148 -25.93 -76.28 7.07
N GLN A 149 -27.08 -76.50 7.72
CA GLN A 149 -28.06 -75.42 7.96
C GLN A 149 -27.50 -74.32 8.87
N GLU A 150 -26.88 -74.67 9.99
CA GLU A 150 -26.24 -73.70 10.90
C GLU A 150 -25.21 -72.83 10.17
N LEU A 151 -24.35 -73.45 9.35
CA LEU A 151 -23.32 -72.73 8.61
C LEU A 151 -23.92 -71.79 7.57
N ASN A 152 -25.01 -72.19 6.91
CA ASN A 152 -25.71 -71.34 5.94
C ASN A 152 -26.38 -70.14 6.61
N GLU A 153 -26.95 -70.30 7.80
CA GLU A 153 -27.50 -69.19 8.58
C GLU A 153 -26.40 -68.20 9.01
N GLU A 154 -25.27 -68.71 9.49
CA GLU A 154 -24.13 -67.89 9.91
C GLU A 154 -23.52 -67.12 8.73
N LEU A 155 -23.42 -67.77 7.55
CA LEU A 155 -22.97 -67.12 6.32
C LEU A 155 -23.96 -66.05 5.83
N SER A 156 -25.26 -66.29 5.96
CA SER A 156 -26.29 -65.31 5.59
C SER A 156 -26.19 -64.06 6.46
N ALA A 157 -26.04 -64.22 7.77
CA ALA A 157 -25.87 -63.10 8.70
C ALA A 157 -24.59 -62.28 8.41
N ALA A 158 -23.46 -62.96 8.17
CA ALA A 158 -22.21 -62.29 7.83
C ALA A 158 -22.28 -61.52 6.51
N ASN A 159 -23.01 -62.04 5.51
CA ASN A 159 -23.22 -61.35 4.24
C ASN A 159 -24.09 -60.09 4.41
N GLU A 160 -25.12 -60.15 5.26
CA GLU A 160 -25.94 -58.97 5.57
C GLU A 160 -25.12 -57.88 6.26
N GLU A 161 -24.28 -58.24 7.24
CA GLU A 161 -23.37 -57.30 7.91
C GLU A 161 -22.36 -56.66 6.94
N LEU A 162 -21.73 -57.46 6.07
CA LEU A 162 -20.80 -56.96 5.05
C LEU A 162 -21.51 -56.03 4.05
N SER A 163 -22.76 -56.33 3.69
CA SER A 163 -23.54 -55.46 2.80
C SER A 163 -23.79 -54.10 3.45
N ALA A 164 -24.15 -54.06 4.73
CA ALA A 164 -24.36 -52.81 5.47
C ALA A 164 -23.07 -51.98 5.58
N ILE A 165 -21.94 -52.61 5.91
CA ILE A 165 -20.64 -51.93 6.00
C ILE A 165 -20.21 -51.36 4.64
N ASN A 166 -20.44 -52.10 3.55
CA ASN A 166 -20.13 -51.61 2.20
C ASN A 166 -20.99 -50.40 1.81
N GLU A 167 -22.26 -50.36 2.24
CA GLU A 167 -23.14 -49.21 2.02
C GLU A 167 -22.62 -47.98 2.79
N GLU A 168 -22.32 -48.13 4.09
CA GLU A 168 -21.74 -47.05 4.91
C GLU A 168 -20.39 -46.55 4.35
N LEU A 169 -19.53 -47.45 3.87
CA LEU A 169 -18.26 -47.09 3.26
C LEU A 169 -18.46 -46.29 1.97
N ASN A 170 -19.43 -46.69 1.14
CA ASN A 170 -19.73 -45.99 -0.10
C ASN A 170 -20.25 -44.56 0.18
N GLU A 171 -21.14 -44.41 1.17
CA GLU A 171 -21.61 -43.08 1.61
C GLU A 171 -20.45 -42.20 2.13
N ALA A 172 -19.55 -42.77 2.93
CA ALA A 172 -18.38 -42.06 3.43
C ALA A 172 -17.43 -41.64 2.29
N GLN A 173 -17.25 -42.48 1.27
CA GLN A 173 -16.45 -42.16 0.08
C GLN A 173 -17.06 -41.02 -0.73
N GLU A 174 -18.37 -41.04 -0.95
CA GLU A 174 -19.07 -39.93 -1.63
C GLU A 174 -18.98 -38.63 -0.85
N ALA A 175 -19.16 -38.66 0.46
CA ALA A 175 -19.01 -37.49 1.33
C ALA A 175 -17.59 -36.90 1.25
N LEU A 176 -16.57 -37.76 1.27
CA LEU A 176 -15.17 -37.34 1.17
C LEU A 176 -14.86 -36.72 -0.21
N TYR A 177 -15.36 -37.33 -1.29
CA TYR A 177 -15.20 -36.80 -2.64
C TYR A 177 -15.84 -35.41 -2.78
N ASN A 178 -17.05 -35.24 -2.26
CA ASN A 178 -17.75 -33.95 -2.25
C ASN A 178 -16.99 -32.89 -1.43
N LEU A 179 -16.48 -33.26 -0.26
CA LEU A 179 -15.70 -32.34 0.58
C LEU A 179 -14.40 -31.91 -0.10
N ASN A 180 -13.68 -32.84 -0.73
CA ASN A 180 -12.43 -32.53 -1.40
C ASN A 180 -12.66 -31.57 -2.59
N THR A 181 -13.71 -31.82 -3.39
CA THR A 181 -14.10 -30.93 -4.49
C THR A 181 -14.43 -29.51 -4.01
N GLN A 182 -15.13 -29.38 -2.87
CA GLN A 182 -15.41 -28.06 -2.28
C GLN A 182 -14.16 -27.36 -1.74
N LEU A 183 -13.22 -28.12 -1.16
CA LEU A 183 -11.95 -27.57 -0.68
C LEU A 183 -11.10 -27.04 -1.83
N GLU A 184 -10.98 -27.81 -2.91
CA GLU A 184 -10.26 -27.39 -4.12
C GLU A 184 -10.86 -26.11 -4.71
N ALA A 185 -12.19 -26.02 -4.80
CA ALA A 185 -12.88 -24.82 -5.27
C ALA A 185 -12.60 -23.60 -4.37
N ARG A 186 -12.64 -23.74 -3.04
CA ARG A 186 -12.35 -22.62 -2.11
C ARG A 186 -10.89 -22.19 -2.16
N VAL A 187 -9.95 -23.14 -2.30
CA VAL A 187 -8.52 -22.82 -2.43
C VAL A 187 -8.27 -22.04 -3.71
N LEU A 188 -8.87 -22.46 -4.82
CA LEU A 188 -8.79 -21.73 -6.09
C LEU A 188 -9.35 -20.31 -5.95
N GLU A 189 -10.57 -20.17 -5.41
CA GLU A 189 -11.23 -18.88 -5.20
C GLU A 189 -10.38 -17.93 -4.33
N ARG A 190 -9.82 -18.44 -3.21
CA ARG A 190 -8.95 -17.63 -2.34
C ARG A 190 -7.65 -17.23 -3.02
N THR A 191 -7.06 -18.12 -3.81
CA THR A 191 -5.81 -17.86 -4.52
C THR A 191 -6.01 -16.80 -5.60
N GLU A 192 -7.09 -16.90 -6.37
CA GLU A 192 -7.47 -15.88 -7.36
C GLU A 192 -7.81 -14.54 -6.71
N ALA A 193 -8.60 -14.55 -5.62
CA ALA A 193 -8.93 -13.34 -4.88
C ALA A 193 -7.68 -12.65 -4.33
N LEU A 194 -6.74 -13.42 -3.76
CA LEU A 194 -5.47 -12.90 -3.26
C LEU A 194 -4.61 -12.33 -4.39
N SER A 195 -4.44 -13.08 -5.49
CA SER A 195 -3.68 -12.63 -6.65
C SER A 195 -4.26 -11.33 -7.26
N LYS A 196 -5.60 -11.24 -7.36
CA LYS A 196 -6.29 -10.04 -7.82
C LYS A 196 -6.13 -8.87 -6.86
N SER A 197 -6.19 -9.11 -5.55
CA SER A 197 -5.99 -8.10 -4.52
C SER A 197 -4.56 -7.57 -4.51
N GLU A 198 -3.56 -8.46 -4.59
CA GLU A 198 -2.14 -8.12 -4.69
C GLU A 198 -1.85 -7.33 -5.98
N SER A 199 -2.35 -7.79 -7.12
CA SER A 199 -2.19 -7.10 -8.40
C SER A 199 -2.80 -5.70 -8.36
N ARG A 200 -3.97 -5.55 -7.72
CA ARG A 200 -4.63 -4.25 -7.53
C ARG A 200 -3.81 -3.32 -6.63
N ALA A 201 -3.29 -3.83 -5.51
CA ALA A 201 -2.44 -3.05 -4.60
C ALA A 201 -1.16 -2.60 -5.30
N ARG A 202 -0.49 -3.51 -6.03
CA ARG A 202 0.71 -3.21 -6.82
C ARG A 202 0.45 -2.15 -7.88
N PHE A 203 -0.68 -2.23 -8.59
CA PHE A 203 -1.08 -1.22 -9.58
C PHE A 203 -1.30 0.16 -8.93
N LEU A 204 -2.06 0.22 -7.84
CA LEU A 204 -2.35 1.48 -7.14
C LEU A 204 -1.09 2.16 -6.60
N LEU A 205 -0.13 1.38 -6.08
CA LEU A 205 1.15 1.93 -5.61
C LEU A 205 2.04 2.38 -6.78
N SER A 206 2.04 1.64 -7.88
CA SER A 206 2.87 1.93 -9.05
C SER A 206 2.46 3.20 -9.79
N ASP A 207 1.15 3.48 -9.90
CA ASP A 207 0.58 4.62 -10.64
C ASP A 207 0.19 5.80 -9.74
N ALA A 208 0.54 5.73 -8.45
CA ALA A 208 0.27 6.81 -7.51
C ALA A 208 1.02 8.09 -7.91
N PRO A 209 0.37 9.28 -7.89
CA PRO A 209 1.00 10.57 -8.21
C PRO A 209 1.88 11.10 -7.06
N VAL A 210 2.48 10.20 -6.29
CA VAL A 210 3.35 10.46 -5.15
C VAL A 210 4.54 9.52 -5.22
N SER A 211 5.71 9.97 -4.78
CA SER A 211 6.91 9.13 -4.73
C SER A 211 6.80 8.15 -3.58
N ILE A 212 6.82 6.85 -3.86
CA ILE A 212 6.75 5.80 -2.83
C ILE A 212 7.92 4.84 -2.98
N ALA A 213 8.65 4.61 -1.90
CA ALA A 213 9.64 3.55 -1.81
C ALA A 213 9.50 2.79 -0.50
N VAL A 214 9.88 1.52 -0.49
CA VAL A 214 9.97 0.68 0.72
C VAL A 214 11.41 0.21 0.84
N PHE A 215 11.98 0.37 2.02
CA PHE A 215 13.31 -0.10 2.38
C PHE A 215 13.19 -1.22 3.41
N SER A 216 14.05 -2.23 3.33
CA SER A 216 14.08 -3.35 4.26
C SER A 216 15.44 -3.56 4.90
N GLY A 217 15.43 -4.07 6.13
CA GLY A 217 16.64 -4.38 6.90
C GLY A 217 17.42 -3.14 7.36
N THR A 218 18.52 -3.37 8.07
CA THR A 218 19.39 -2.32 8.62
C THR A 218 20.20 -1.59 7.55
N ASP A 219 20.38 -2.18 6.38
CA ASP A 219 21.14 -1.59 5.26
C ASP A 219 20.24 -0.79 4.30
N HIS A 220 18.94 -0.63 4.63
CA HIS A 220 17.93 0.07 3.85
C HIS A 220 17.92 -0.36 2.38
N ILE A 221 17.82 -1.67 2.16
CA ILE A 221 17.74 -2.25 0.81
C ILE A 221 16.42 -1.81 0.18
N ILE A 222 16.48 -1.26 -1.04
CA ILE A 222 15.29 -0.81 -1.76
C ILE A 222 14.46 -2.04 -2.15
N GLU A 223 13.40 -2.34 -1.41
CA GLU A 223 12.52 -3.49 -1.66
C GLU A 223 11.53 -3.20 -2.79
N SER A 224 11.02 -1.97 -2.82
CA SER A 224 10.08 -1.51 -3.85
C SER A 224 10.22 -0.01 -4.05
N ALA A 225 10.04 0.45 -5.28
CA ALA A 225 10.04 1.84 -5.65
C ALA A 225 9.05 2.04 -6.81
N ASN A 226 8.10 2.96 -6.67
CA ASN A 226 7.16 3.25 -7.74
C ASN A 226 7.80 4.11 -8.84
N LYS A 227 7.08 4.26 -9.96
CA LYS A 227 7.60 5.00 -11.12
C LYS A 227 7.97 6.44 -10.76
N MET A 228 7.13 7.11 -9.96
CA MET A 228 7.35 8.50 -9.56
C MET A 228 8.65 8.68 -8.78
N VAL A 229 8.94 7.85 -7.77
CA VAL A 229 10.17 8.01 -6.98
C VAL A 229 11.42 7.73 -7.81
N LEU A 230 11.36 6.77 -8.74
CA LEU A 230 12.46 6.45 -9.65
C LEU A 230 12.77 7.60 -10.60
N GLU A 231 11.73 8.25 -11.14
CA GLU A 231 11.87 9.46 -11.97
C GLU A 231 12.50 10.61 -11.19
N VAL A 232 12.05 10.84 -9.94
CA VAL A 232 12.62 11.86 -9.05
C VAL A 232 14.08 11.56 -8.70
N TRP A 233 14.42 10.30 -8.47
CA TRP A 233 15.80 9.88 -8.21
C TRP A 233 16.66 9.80 -9.47
N GLY A 234 16.06 9.89 -10.67
CA GLY A 234 16.79 9.74 -11.93
C GLY A 234 17.39 8.34 -12.14
N LYS A 235 16.78 7.29 -11.56
CA LYS A 235 17.28 5.91 -11.62
C LYS A 235 16.31 4.97 -12.34
N SER A 236 16.82 3.86 -12.86
CA SER A 236 16.02 2.77 -13.42
C SER A 236 15.57 1.81 -12.31
N PRO A 237 14.57 0.95 -12.55
CA PRO A 237 14.16 -0.10 -11.60
C PRO A 237 15.26 -1.10 -11.20
N GLU A 238 16.43 -1.08 -11.86
CA GLU A 238 17.56 -1.97 -11.57
C GLU A 238 18.18 -1.71 -10.18
N ILE A 239 17.87 -0.57 -9.55
CA ILE A 239 18.31 -0.28 -8.19
C ILE A 239 17.53 -1.05 -7.11
N ILE A 240 16.41 -1.69 -7.48
CA ILE A 240 15.62 -2.50 -6.54
C ILE A 240 16.46 -3.71 -6.12
N GLY A 241 16.55 -3.96 -4.81
CA GLY A 241 17.42 -4.95 -4.20
C GLY A 241 18.81 -4.44 -3.83
N ILE A 242 19.12 -3.17 -4.12
CA ILE A 242 20.39 -2.53 -3.77
C ILE A 242 20.21 -1.66 -2.51
N PRO A 243 21.18 -1.63 -1.57
CA PRO A 243 21.20 -0.64 -0.49
C PRO A 243 21.08 0.79 -1.01
N ILE A 244 20.23 1.61 -0.38
CA ILE A 244 19.95 2.98 -0.84
C ILE A 244 21.22 3.84 -1.00
N GLN A 245 22.20 3.68 -0.11
CA GLN A 245 23.48 4.40 -0.16
C GLN A 245 24.35 4.06 -1.38
N LEU A 246 24.16 2.88 -1.98
CA LEU A 246 24.86 2.47 -3.21
C LEU A 246 24.06 2.86 -4.46
N ALA A 247 22.73 2.82 -4.36
CA ALA A 247 21.83 3.23 -5.44
C ALA A 247 21.84 4.76 -5.66
N LEU A 248 21.94 5.52 -4.56
CA LEU A 248 21.92 6.98 -4.50
C LEU A 248 23.14 7.48 -3.71
N PRO A 249 24.37 7.29 -4.22
CA PRO A 249 25.59 7.69 -3.52
C PRO A 249 25.65 9.19 -3.22
N GLU A 250 24.99 10.02 -4.01
CA GLU A 250 24.88 11.46 -3.80
C GLU A 250 24.15 11.84 -2.51
N LEU A 251 23.31 10.96 -1.97
CA LEU A 251 22.65 11.17 -0.68
C LEU A 251 23.57 10.93 0.52
N VAL A 252 24.72 10.27 0.32
CA VAL A 252 25.70 10.03 1.39
C VAL A 252 26.31 11.37 1.82
N GLY A 253 26.30 11.63 3.12
CA GLY A 253 26.72 12.91 3.71
C GLY A 253 25.62 13.98 3.74
N GLN A 254 24.44 13.70 3.17
CA GLN A 254 23.21 14.43 3.47
C GLN A 254 22.45 13.73 4.61
N MET A 255 21.39 14.36 5.14
CA MET A 255 20.68 13.84 6.32
C MET A 255 19.89 12.54 6.10
N PHE A 256 19.62 12.14 4.85
CA PHE A 256 18.61 11.13 4.55
C PHE A 256 18.96 9.74 5.10
N ILE A 257 20.23 9.34 5.03
CA ILE A 257 20.70 8.03 5.53
C ILE A 257 20.65 8.00 7.06
N ASP A 258 21.15 9.05 7.72
CA ASP A 258 21.12 9.15 9.19
C ASP A 258 19.69 9.16 9.74
N VAL A 259 18.76 9.80 9.03
CA VAL A 259 17.34 9.81 9.38
C VAL A 259 16.72 8.42 9.19
N LEU A 260 17.02 7.70 8.11
CA LEU A 260 16.57 6.32 7.90
C LEU A 260 17.06 5.40 9.04
N ASP A 261 18.33 5.49 9.42
CA ASP A 261 18.90 4.76 10.55
C ASP A 261 18.17 5.08 11.86
N GLY A 262 17.88 6.36 12.08
CA GLY A 262 17.12 6.85 13.22
C GLY A 262 15.72 6.24 13.29
N VAL A 263 14.98 6.29 12.18
CA VAL A 263 13.62 5.74 12.06
C VAL A 263 13.61 4.23 12.26
N TYR A 264 14.57 3.50 11.66
CA TYR A 264 14.65 2.05 11.80
C TYR A 264 14.88 1.64 13.25
N ARG A 265 15.85 2.28 13.92
CA ARG A 265 16.23 1.98 15.29
C ARG A 265 15.17 2.37 16.32
N THR A 266 14.55 3.54 16.14
CA THR A 266 13.58 4.07 17.13
C THR A 266 12.16 3.59 16.89
N GLY A 267 11.81 3.28 15.63
CA GLY A 267 10.44 2.98 15.24
C GLY A 267 9.51 4.20 15.31
N GLU A 268 10.05 5.41 15.36
CA GLU A 268 9.32 6.68 15.29
C GLU A 268 9.39 7.26 13.87
N PRO A 269 8.27 7.77 13.31
CA PRO A 269 8.26 8.35 11.97
C PRO A 269 9.02 9.68 11.92
N PHE A 270 9.62 9.97 10.77
CA PHE A 270 10.23 11.28 10.49
C PHE A 270 9.47 12.01 9.39
N ILE A 271 9.22 13.30 9.58
CA ILE A 271 8.54 14.17 8.61
C ILE A 271 9.50 15.30 8.21
N GLY A 272 9.84 15.36 6.92
CA GLY A 272 10.58 16.45 6.31
C GLY A 272 9.64 17.39 5.56
N ASN A 273 9.78 18.70 5.78
CA ASN A 273 9.04 19.73 5.04
C ASN A 273 10.01 20.62 4.26
N GLU A 274 9.78 20.76 2.96
CA GLU A 274 10.60 21.52 2.02
C GLU A 274 12.09 21.23 2.17
N VAL A 275 12.45 19.96 2.37
CA VAL A 275 13.84 19.56 2.57
C VAL A 275 14.53 19.48 1.21
N PRO A 276 15.65 20.22 1.00
CA PRO A 276 16.44 20.10 -0.22
C PRO A 276 17.25 18.81 -0.19
N ALA A 277 17.20 18.07 -1.30
CA ALA A 277 18.07 16.96 -1.62
C ALA A 277 18.89 17.31 -2.86
N LEU A 278 20.18 17.06 -2.83
CA LEU A 278 21.01 17.05 -4.03
C LEU A 278 20.90 15.65 -4.65
N LEU A 279 20.25 15.56 -5.82
CA LEU A 279 20.00 14.32 -6.54
C LEU A 279 20.66 14.35 -7.91
N GLU A 280 21.28 13.23 -8.32
CA GLU A 280 21.85 13.10 -9.65
C GLU A 280 20.79 12.62 -10.65
N GLN A 281 20.34 13.51 -11.51
CA GLN A 281 19.37 13.21 -12.56
C GLN A 281 20.04 13.37 -13.92
N ASN A 282 20.15 12.30 -14.70
CA ASN A 282 20.78 12.29 -16.02
C ASN A 282 22.22 12.86 -16.03
N GLY A 283 23.01 12.56 -14.99
CA GLY A 283 24.40 13.02 -14.88
C GLY A 283 24.58 14.45 -14.37
N VAL A 284 23.48 15.11 -13.96
CA VAL A 284 23.51 16.47 -13.42
C VAL A 284 22.97 16.46 -12.00
N ILE A 285 23.70 17.07 -11.07
CA ILE A 285 23.24 17.26 -9.69
C ILE A 285 22.23 18.41 -9.66
N ASN A 286 20.98 18.08 -9.34
CA ASN A 286 19.89 19.04 -9.18
C ASN A 286 19.48 19.14 -7.71
N GLU A 287 19.17 20.36 -7.26
CA GLU A 287 18.53 20.59 -5.97
C GLU A 287 17.02 20.36 -6.09
N VAL A 288 16.51 19.37 -5.36
CA VAL A 288 15.11 18.95 -5.35
C VAL A 288 14.53 19.14 -3.95
N TYR A 289 13.47 19.92 -3.82
CA TYR A 289 12.77 20.11 -2.55
C TYR A 289 11.63 19.12 -2.43
N SER A 290 11.53 18.44 -1.29
CA SER A 290 10.46 17.47 -1.06
C SER A 290 9.85 17.59 0.34
N ASN A 291 8.53 17.40 0.40
CA ASN A 291 7.83 17.06 1.63
C ASN A 291 7.75 15.54 1.69
N PHE A 292 8.25 14.92 2.75
CA PHE A 292 8.29 13.47 2.83
C PHE A 292 8.08 12.96 4.24
N VAL A 293 7.63 11.71 4.32
CA VAL A 293 7.57 10.95 5.55
C VAL A 293 8.32 9.64 5.37
N TYR A 294 9.15 9.31 6.35
CA TYR A 294 9.66 7.96 6.56
C TYR A 294 8.81 7.30 7.65
N GLN A 295 7.97 6.36 7.25
CA GLN A 295 7.07 5.63 8.11
C GLN A 295 7.66 4.25 8.41
N PRO A 296 7.94 3.90 9.68
CA PRO A 296 8.43 2.57 10.03
C PRO A 296 7.34 1.52 9.79
N LEU A 297 7.73 0.41 9.16
CA LEU A 297 6.92 -0.80 8.99
C LEU A 297 7.32 -1.78 10.08
N LYS A 298 6.34 -2.24 10.87
CA LYS A 298 6.55 -3.10 12.03
C LYS A 298 5.91 -4.46 11.81
N ASP A 299 6.55 -5.50 12.36
CA ASP A 299 5.97 -6.84 12.42
C ASP A 299 4.93 -6.99 13.53
N ASP A 300 4.35 -8.19 13.68
CA ASP A 300 3.35 -8.51 14.71
C ASP A 300 3.89 -8.40 16.15
N HIS A 301 5.21 -8.30 16.32
CA HIS A 301 5.88 -8.11 17.61
C HIS A 301 6.26 -6.64 17.86
N GLY A 302 5.94 -5.73 16.94
CA GLY A 302 6.22 -4.30 17.05
C GLY A 302 7.67 -3.92 16.69
N VAL A 303 8.45 -4.85 16.14
CA VAL A 303 9.83 -4.61 15.71
C VAL A 303 9.81 -4.00 14.31
N THR A 304 10.55 -2.91 14.11
CA THR A 304 10.70 -2.31 12.79
C THR A 304 11.47 -3.24 11.86
N THR A 305 10.83 -3.68 10.77
CA THR A 305 11.42 -4.55 9.75
C THR A 305 11.81 -3.80 8.48
N GLY A 306 11.18 -2.65 8.24
CA GLY A 306 11.45 -1.79 7.10
C GLY A 306 10.91 -0.37 7.29
N ILE A 307 11.06 0.46 6.26
CA ILE A 307 10.62 1.85 6.24
C ILE A 307 9.94 2.14 4.91
N MET A 308 8.76 2.74 4.95
CA MET A 308 8.10 3.28 3.77
C MET A 308 8.37 4.78 3.65
N LEU A 309 8.96 5.20 2.54
CA LEU A 309 9.02 6.58 2.10
C LEU A 309 7.75 6.93 1.34
N VAL A 310 7.12 8.03 1.72
CA VAL A 310 6.15 8.73 0.87
C VAL A 310 6.60 10.16 0.73
N ALA A 311 6.84 10.63 -0.50
CA ALA A 311 7.33 11.96 -0.79
C ALA A 311 6.54 12.66 -1.90
N VAL A 312 6.46 13.98 -1.79
CA VAL A 312 5.91 14.88 -2.80
C VAL A 312 6.97 15.93 -3.11
N VAL A 313 7.32 16.04 -4.39
CA VAL A 313 8.26 17.06 -4.87
C VAL A 313 7.57 18.41 -4.91
N VAL A 314 8.19 19.40 -4.27
CA VAL A 314 7.67 20.78 -4.13
C VAL A 314 8.66 21.82 -4.66
N THR A 315 9.66 21.40 -5.45
CA THR A 315 10.73 22.25 -5.99
C THR A 315 10.22 23.50 -6.70
N GLU A 316 9.28 23.37 -7.63
CA GLU A 316 8.77 24.51 -8.40
C GLU A 316 8.01 25.51 -7.52
N ALA A 317 7.25 25.03 -6.54
CA ALA A 317 6.55 25.88 -5.59
C ALA A 317 7.54 26.66 -4.70
N VAL A 318 8.59 26.00 -4.20
CA VAL A 318 9.62 26.65 -3.38
C VAL A 318 10.42 27.66 -4.21
N LYS A 319 10.82 27.31 -5.45
CA LYS A 319 11.54 28.23 -6.35
C LYS A 319 10.69 29.45 -6.71
N ALA A 320 9.41 29.27 -7.03
CA ALA A 320 8.50 30.37 -7.32
C ALA A 320 8.33 31.29 -6.11
N ARG A 321 8.18 30.74 -4.90
CA ARG A 321 8.09 31.53 -3.66
C ARG A 321 9.37 32.32 -3.41
N LYS A 322 10.55 31.67 -3.48
CA LYS A 322 11.85 32.33 -3.30
C LYS A 322 12.06 33.44 -4.33
N LEU A 323 11.74 33.20 -5.60
CA LEU A 323 11.84 34.21 -6.66
C LEU A 323 10.90 35.40 -6.41
N MET A 324 9.67 35.15 -5.93
CA MET A 324 8.73 36.21 -5.56
C MET A 324 9.27 37.05 -4.40
N GLU A 325 9.79 36.40 -3.36
CA GLU A 325 10.40 37.09 -2.21
C GLU A 325 11.63 37.93 -2.62
N GLU A 326 12.47 37.41 -3.52
CA GLU A 326 13.63 38.13 -4.05
C GLU A 326 13.21 39.31 -4.92
N ASN A 327 12.21 39.13 -5.79
CA ASN A 327 11.68 40.21 -6.62
C ASN A 327 11.03 41.31 -5.78
N GLU A 328 10.28 40.96 -4.73
CA GLU A 328 9.68 41.93 -3.80
C GLU A 328 10.77 42.75 -3.09
N LYS A 329 11.78 42.08 -2.52
CA LYS A 329 12.92 42.76 -1.89
C LYS A 329 13.66 43.67 -2.87
N ARG A 330 13.88 43.20 -4.11
CA ARG A 330 14.52 43.98 -5.16
C ARG A 330 13.68 45.20 -5.55
N PHE A 331 12.37 45.04 -5.68
CA PHE A 331 11.44 46.12 -5.99
C PHE A 331 11.46 47.20 -4.90
N GLN A 332 11.31 46.80 -3.63
CA GLN A 332 11.40 47.74 -2.51
C GLN A 332 12.75 48.47 -2.47
N PHE A 333 13.86 47.76 -2.70
CA PHE A 333 15.18 48.39 -2.77
C PHE A 333 15.25 49.47 -3.86
N LEU A 334 14.77 49.17 -5.07
CA LEU A 334 14.77 50.12 -6.19
C LEU A 334 13.93 51.37 -5.89
N LEU A 335 12.75 51.21 -5.27
CA LEU A 335 11.88 52.33 -4.91
C LEU A 335 12.50 53.22 -3.82
N ASN A 336 13.23 52.63 -2.88
CA ASN A 336 13.88 53.35 -1.78
C ASN A 336 15.24 53.96 -2.15
N ALA A 337 15.90 53.47 -3.19
CA ALA A 337 17.16 54.02 -3.69
C ALA A 337 16.98 55.31 -4.51
N MET A 338 15.75 55.61 -4.98
CA MET A 338 15.46 56.85 -5.69
C MET A 338 15.47 58.03 -4.71
N PRO A 339 16.16 59.15 -5.02
CA PRO A 339 16.23 60.33 -4.14
C PRO A 339 14.94 61.16 -4.12
N GLN A 340 13.91 60.71 -4.83
CA GLN A 340 12.64 61.38 -5.01
C GLN A 340 11.54 60.70 -4.18
N GLN A 341 10.49 61.43 -3.83
CA GLN A 341 9.28 60.84 -3.26
C GLN A 341 8.62 59.92 -4.29
N VAL A 342 8.43 58.65 -3.94
CA VAL A 342 7.80 57.65 -4.81
C VAL A 342 6.67 56.98 -4.06
N TRP A 343 5.55 56.80 -4.75
CA TRP A 343 4.36 56.19 -4.21
C TRP A 343 3.67 55.32 -5.26
N THR A 344 2.91 54.34 -4.80
CA THR A 344 2.02 53.57 -5.66
C THR A 344 0.59 53.66 -5.18
N SER A 345 -0.33 53.47 -6.11
CA SER A 345 -1.75 53.34 -5.79
C SER A 345 -2.36 52.15 -6.49
N ARG A 346 -3.43 51.64 -5.89
CA ARG A 346 -4.34 50.68 -6.52
C ARG A 346 -5.06 51.32 -7.72
N PRO A 347 -5.75 50.52 -8.56
CA PRO A 347 -6.51 51.02 -9.70
C PRO A 347 -7.61 52.03 -9.33
N ASP A 348 -8.13 51.97 -8.09
CA ASP A 348 -9.12 52.91 -7.55
C ASP A 348 -8.53 54.26 -7.09
N GLY A 349 -7.21 54.42 -7.18
CA GLY A 349 -6.49 55.63 -6.81
C GLY A 349 -6.17 55.77 -5.33
N ILE A 350 -6.41 54.74 -4.51
CA ILE A 350 -6.00 54.69 -3.10
C ILE A 350 -4.55 54.25 -3.02
N LEU A 351 -3.73 55.03 -2.31
CA LEU A 351 -2.32 54.69 -2.09
C LEU A 351 -2.20 53.33 -1.36
N ASP A 352 -1.20 52.55 -1.73
CA ASP A 352 -0.88 51.27 -1.08
C ASP A 352 0.60 51.16 -0.66
N TYR A 353 1.47 52.03 -1.18
CA TYR A 353 2.87 52.13 -0.76
C TYR A 353 3.43 53.54 -0.96
N VAL A 354 4.36 53.91 -0.08
CA VAL A 354 5.22 55.10 -0.20
C VAL A 354 6.65 54.70 0.16
N ASN A 355 7.65 55.27 -0.51
CA ASN A 355 9.04 54.99 -0.20
C ASN A 355 9.52 55.71 1.09
N GLN A 356 10.75 55.40 1.50
CA GLN A 356 11.36 55.95 2.70
C GLN A 356 11.56 57.47 2.63
N VAL A 357 11.72 58.05 1.43
CA VAL A 357 11.86 59.51 1.24
C VAL A 357 10.59 60.22 1.70
N VAL A 358 9.42 59.76 1.28
CA VAL A 358 8.12 60.29 1.72
C VAL A 358 7.99 60.23 3.24
N SER A 359 8.38 59.10 3.83
CA SER A 359 8.35 58.92 5.29
C SER A 359 9.29 59.90 6.02
N ASN A 360 10.47 60.16 5.47
CA ASN A 360 11.45 61.08 6.04
C ASN A 360 10.98 62.55 5.97
N ASP A 361 10.31 62.93 4.88
CA ASP A 361 9.82 64.28 4.63
C ASP A 361 8.60 64.61 5.51
N PHE A 362 7.65 63.69 5.60
CA PHE A 362 6.45 63.86 6.43
C PHE A 362 6.67 63.49 7.90
N GLY A 363 7.76 62.79 8.21
CA GLY A 363 8.10 62.40 9.60
C GLY A 363 7.16 61.36 10.19
N LYS A 364 6.49 60.57 9.36
CA LYS A 364 5.54 59.51 9.75
C LYS A 364 5.91 58.19 9.08
N PRO A 365 5.58 57.02 9.66
CA PRO A 365 5.70 55.74 8.98
C PRO A 365 4.84 55.69 7.71
N GLY A 366 5.32 55.03 6.66
CA GLY A 366 4.62 54.94 5.37
C GLY A 366 3.20 54.40 5.49
N GLU A 367 2.97 53.40 6.33
CA GLU A 367 1.63 52.81 6.60
C GLU A 367 0.64 53.85 7.13
N GLN A 368 1.10 54.77 7.99
CA GLN A 368 0.27 55.84 8.53
C GLN A 368 -0.05 56.89 7.44
N ILE A 369 0.92 57.23 6.61
CA ILE A 369 0.75 58.19 5.49
C ILE A 369 -0.26 57.64 4.48
N VAL A 370 -0.15 56.36 4.15
CA VAL A 370 -1.11 55.64 3.30
C VAL A 370 -2.51 55.65 3.90
N GLY A 371 -2.63 55.36 5.20
CA GLY A 371 -3.92 55.33 5.90
C GLY A 371 -4.61 56.69 6.06
N GLU A 372 -3.86 57.77 6.25
CA GLU A 372 -4.39 59.14 6.36
C GLU A 372 -4.83 59.71 4.99
N GLY A 373 -4.25 59.18 3.91
CA GLY A 373 -4.47 59.67 2.55
C GLY A 373 -3.61 60.89 2.21
N TRP A 374 -3.18 60.97 0.95
CA TRP A 374 -2.29 62.03 0.47
C TRP A 374 -2.90 63.43 0.54
N GLN A 375 -4.23 63.54 0.56
CA GLN A 375 -4.95 64.81 0.62
C GLN A 375 -4.62 65.60 1.89
N ALA A 376 -4.30 64.91 2.99
CA ALA A 376 -3.98 65.54 4.27
C ALA A 376 -2.66 66.33 4.26
N PHE A 377 -1.79 66.05 3.29
CA PHE A 377 -0.46 66.65 3.19
C PHE A 377 -0.39 67.79 2.15
N ILE A 378 -1.48 68.08 1.44
CA ILE A 378 -1.52 69.13 0.41
C ILE A 378 -2.01 70.45 0.99
N HIS A 379 -1.45 71.56 0.51
CA HIS A 379 -1.92 72.89 0.83
C HIS A 379 -3.40 73.08 0.44
N PRO A 380 -4.26 73.64 1.31
CA PRO A 380 -5.71 73.75 1.06
C PRO A 380 -6.10 74.40 -0.27
N ASP A 381 -5.37 75.43 -0.70
CA ASP A 381 -5.61 76.12 -1.98
C ASP A 381 -5.37 75.24 -3.21
N ASP A 382 -4.47 74.26 -3.12
CA ASP A 382 -4.04 73.43 -4.26
C ASP A 382 -4.88 72.14 -4.35
N LEU A 383 -5.48 71.72 -3.22
CA LEU A 383 -6.14 70.42 -3.07
C LEU A 383 -7.24 70.15 -4.11
N LYS A 384 -8.07 71.17 -4.40
CA LYS A 384 -9.21 71.01 -5.31
C LYS A 384 -8.74 70.66 -6.73
N ASP A 385 -7.71 71.33 -7.22
CA ASP A 385 -7.20 71.14 -8.58
C ASP A 385 -6.46 69.80 -8.69
N CYS A 386 -5.72 69.42 -7.63
CA CYS A 386 -5.07 68.11 -7.53
C CYS A 386 -6.07 66.97 -7.62
N LEU A 387 -7.17 67.04 -6.87
CA LEU A 387 -8.22 66.02 -6.85
C LEU A 387 -8.93 65.91 -8.20
N ASN A 388 -9.20 67.03 -8.85
CA ASN A 388 -9.83 67.03 -10.18
C ASN A 388 -8.91 66.38 -11.23
N ALA A 389 -7.63 66.74 -11.23
CA ALA A 389 -6.64 66.14 -12.13
C ALA A 389 -6.47 64.63 -11.86
N TRP A 390 -6.46 64.22 -10.58
CA TRP A 390 -6.35 62.80 -10.23
C TRP A 390 -7.57 62.00 -10.67
N LYS A 391 -8.77 62.53 -10.43
CA LYS A 391 -10.01 61.92 -10.89
C LYS A 391 -10.04 61.74 -12.42
N GLN A 392 -9.61 62.75 -13.17
CA GLN A 392 -9.53 62.64 -14.63
C GLN A 392 -8.55 61.56 -15.07
N ALA A 393 -7.38 61.46 -14.45
CA ALA A 393 -6.39 60.42 -14.73
C ALA A 393 -6.97 59.01 -14.48
N LEU A 394 -7.67 58.81 -13.36
CA LEU A 394 -8.35 57.54 -13.06
C LEU A 394 -9.43 57.17 -14.10
N GLU A 395 -10.20 58.15 -14.57
CA GLU A 395 -11.29 57.93 -15.54
C GLU A 395 -10.76 57.64 -16.95
N ASN A 396 -9.67 58.28 -17.37
CA ASN A 396 -9.17 58.19 -18.74
C ASN A 396 -7.93 57.29 -18.90
N GLY A 397 -7.32 56.83 -17.81
CA GLY A 397 -6.12 56.00 -17.79
C GLY A 397 -4.87 56.69 -18.36
N LYS A 398 -4.81 58.03 -18.34
CA LYS A 398 -3.68 58.83 -18.81
C LYS A 398 -2.84 59.34 -17.65
N GLU A 399 -1.67 59.87 -17.99
CA GLU A 399 -0.76 60.50 -17.04
C GLU A 399 -1.46 61.53 -16.13
N TYR A 400 -1.23 61.39 -14.82
CA TYR A 400 -1.53 62.44 -13.86
C TYR A 400 -0.34 63.38 -13.77
N LEU A 401 -0.59 64.68 -13.87
CA LEU A 401 0.41 65.73 -13.73
C LEU A 401 -0.19 66.90 -12.95
N CYS A 402 0.44 67.30 -11.85
CA CYS A 402 -0.02 68.41 -11.03
C CYS A 402 1.13 69.04 -10.24
N GLU A 403 1.12 70.37 -10.09
CA GLU A 403 2.03 71.07 -9.20
C GLU A 403 1.28 71.50 -7.95
N PHE A 404 1.80 71.15 -6.77
CA PHE A 404 1.19 71.51 -5.51
C PHE A 404 2.20 71.59 -4.38
N ARG A 405 1.80 72.26 -3.30
CA ARG A 405 2.60 72.39 -2.10
C ARG A 405 2.31 71.25 -1.12
N LEU A 406 3.36 70.56 -0.70
CA LEU A 406 3.31 69.52 0.33
C LEU A 406 3.75 70.06 1.69
N LEU A 407 3.00 69.71 2.74
CA LEU A 407 3.31 70.04 4.13
C LEU A 407 4.30 69.04 4.70
N PHE A 408 5.51 69.51 5.00
CA PHE A 408 6.57 68.70 5.58
C PHE A 408 6.51 68.70 7.11
N LYS A 409 7.23 67.77 7.76
CA LYS A 409 7.26 67.63 9.24
C LYS A 409 7.69 68.88 10.00
N ASN A 410 8.43 69.77 9.34
CA ASN A 410 8.89 71.05 9.90
C ASN A 410 7.81 72.15 9.84
N GLY A 411 6.63 71.86 9.28
CA GLY A 411 5.53 72.81 9.11
C GLY A 411 5.63 73.66 7.84
N ASN A 412 6.66 73.47 7.01
CA ASN A 412 6.84 74.22 5.78
C ASN A 412 6.10 73.57 4.62
N TYR A 413 5.64 74.41 3.70
CA TYR A 413 5.09 74.00 2.41
C TYR A 413 6.17 74.06 1.34
N VAL A 414 6.39 72.95 0.65
CA VAL A 414 7.42 72.82 -0.41
C VAL A 414 6.75 72.47 -1.73
N TRP A 415 7.06 73.21 -2.79
CA TRP A 415 6.49 72.94 -4.11
C TRP A 415 6.98 71.62 -4.70
N HIS A 416 6.05 70.80 -5.15
CA HIS A 416 6.33 69.54 -5.82
C HIS A 416 5.57 69.43 -7.15
N LEU A 417 6.23 68.83 -8.14
CA LEU A 417 5.60 68.31 -9.35
C LEU A 417 5.26 66.84 -9.13
N ALA A 418 3.98 66.55 -8.98
CA ALA A 418 3.48 65.19 -8.97
C ALA A 418 3.23 64.69 -10.38
N ARG A 419 3.79 63.52 -10.69
CA ARG A 419 3.59 62.81 -11.94
C ARG A 419 3.29 61.35 -11.66
N ALA A 420 2.21 60.80 -12.20
CA ALA A 420 1.90 59.38 -12.08
C ALA A 420 1.46 58.74 -13.39
N LEU A 421 1.91 57.51 -13.61
CA LEU A 421 1.60 56.70 -14.79
C LEU A 421 0.94 55.39 -14.38
N PRO A 422 -0.08 54.91 -15.12
CA PRO A 422 -0.70 53.63 -14.85
C PRO A 422 0.11 52.49 -15.46
N LEU A 423 0.32 51.41 -14.70
CA LEU A 423 0.71 50.13 -15.25
C LEU A 423 -0.55 49.44 -15.78
N ILE A 424 -0.60 49.24 -17.10
CA ILE A 424 -1.74 48.63 -17.79
C ILE A 424 -1.36 47.23 -18.24
N ASP A 425 -2.19 46.26 -17.90
CA ASP A 425 -2.07 44.85 -18.26
C ASP A 425 -3.44 44.33 -18.69
N ASP A 426 -3.51 43.63 -19.81
CA ASP A 426 -4.77 43.19 -20.45
C ASP A 426 -5.84 44.29 -20.57
N GLY A 427 -5.42 45.53 -20.84
CA GLY A 427 -6.31 46.69 -20.97
C GLY A 427 -6.92 47.20 -19.67
N GLN A 428 -6.49 46.67 -18.52
CA GLN A 428 -6.90 47.12 -17.19
C GLN A 428 -5.72 47.76 -16.45
N ILE A 429 -6.01 48.83 -15.71
CA ILE A 429 -5.02 49.44 -14.81
C ILE A 429 -4.79 48.46 -13.66
N ARG A 430 -3.53 48.08 -13.41
CA ARG A 430 -3.11 47.22 -12.29
C ARG A 430 -2.66 48.03 -11.09
N MET A 431 -1.96 49.12 -11.33
CA MET A 431 -1.48 50.06 -10.32
C MET A 431 -1.11 51.38 -10.98
N TRP A 432 -0.94 52.42 -10.17
CA TRP A 432 -0.28 53.65 -10.57
C TRP A 432 1.07 53.75 -9.89
N LEU A 433 2.09 54.19 -10.62
CA LEU A 433 3.38 54.58 -10.07
C LEU A 433 3.50 56.10 -10.17
N GLY A 434 3.61 56.74 -9.01
CA GLY A 434 3.69 58.19 -8.88
C GLY A 434 4.99 58.66 -8.25
N THR A 435 5.37 59.86 -8.62
CA THR A 435 6.55 60.56 -8.11
C THR A 435 6.20 61.98 -7.74
N ASN A 436 6.79 62.53 -6.68
CA ASN A 436 6.71 63.95 -6.37
C ASN A 436 8.13 64.54 -6.44
N THR A 437 8.38 65.37 -7.45
CA THR A 437 9.67 66.05 -7.64
C THR A 437 9.68 67.36 -6.89
N ASP A 438 10.64 67.59 -5.99
CA ASP A 438 10.84 68.91 -5.41
C ASP A 438 11.21 69.93 -6.52
N ILE A 439 10.39 70.97 -6.65
CA ILE A 439 10.56 72.07 -7.61
C ILE A 439 10.62 73.43 -6.90
N ASP A 440 10.85 73.46 -5.59
CA ASP A 440 10.77 74.68 -4.79
C ASP A 440 11.84 75.71 -5.17
N LEU A 441 13.06 75.23 -5.44
CA LEU A 441 14.14 76.06 -5.96
C LEU A 441 13.79 76.63 -7.34
N GLN A 442 13.15 75.83 -8.20
CA GLN A 442 12.71 76.29 -9.52
C GLN A 442 11.65 77.39 -9.38
N LYS A 443 10.61 77.17 -8.57
CA LYS A 443 9.55 78.16 -8.31
C LYS A 443 10.09 79.45 -7.70
N THR A 444 11.01 79.34 -6.74
CA THR A 444 11.66 80.51 -6.13
C THR A 444 12.47 81.30 -7.16
N ASN A 445 13.19 80.62 -8.06
CA ASN A 445 13.95 81.28 -9.12
C ASN A 445 13.04 81.93 -10.17
N GLU A 446 11.93 81.28 -10.54
CA GLU A 446 10.90 81.86 -11.41
C GLU A 446 10.32 83.15 -10.80
N GLN A 447 9.93 83.11 -9.53
CA GLN A 447 9.41 84.27 -8.82
C GLN A 447 10.42 85.43 -8.75
N ARG A 448 11.68 85.14 -8.40
CA ARG A 448 12.75 86.16 -8.39
C ARG A 448 12.95 86.81 -9.75
N LYS A 449 12.86 86.02 -10.84
CA LYS A 449 12.96 86.53 -12.21
C LYS A 449 11.80 87.47 -12.52
N ASP A 450 10.58 87.10 -12.15
CA ASP A 450 9.39 87.92 -12.41
C ASP A 450 9.37 89.21 -11.57
N GLU A 451 9.80 89.14 -10.31
CA GLU A 451 10.00 90.31 -9.45
C GLU A 451 11.05 91.27 -10.04
N PHE A 452 12.19 90.73 -10.50
CA PHE A 452 13.22 91.52 -11.17
C PHE A 452 12.69 92.21 -12.43
N ILE A 453 11.95 91.50 -13.28
CA ILE A 453 11.35 92.07 -14.50
C ILE A 453 10.35 93.19 -14.14
N SER A 454 9.56 93.00 -13.07
CA SER A 454 8.59 93.97 -12.60
C SER A 454 9.27 95.26 -12.10
N ILE A 455 10.29 95.13 -11.25
CA ILE A 455 11.07 96.25 -10.72
C ILE A 455 11.79 96.99 -11.86
N ALA A 456 12.49 96.28 -12.74
CA ALA A 456 13.18 96.89 -13.88
C ALA A 456 12.20 97.67 -14.77
N SER A 457 11.00 97.12 -15.03
CA SER A 457 9.96 97.79 -15.81
C SER A 457 9.48 99.08 -15.15
N HIS A 458 9.30 99.07 -13.82
CA HIS A 458 8.91 100.26 -13.05
C HIS A 458 9.99 101.35 -13.07
N GLU A 459 11.24 100.97 -12.79
CA GLU A 459 12.37 101.91 -12.73
C GLU A 459 12.70 102.53 -14.09
N LEU A 460 12.54 101.78 -15.20
CA LEU A 460 12.70 102.33 -16.55
C LEU A 460 11.55 103.28 -16.94
N LYS A 461 10.32 102.99 -16.51
CA LYS A 461 9.13 103.79 -16.85
C LYS A 461 9.14 105.18 -16.21
N THR A 462 9.73 105.34 -15.03
CA THR A 462 9.76 106.59 -14.28
C THR A 462 10.50 107.73 -15.02
N PRO A 463 11.80 107.61 -15.38
CA PRO A 463 12.52 108.64 -16.13
C PRO A 463 11.91 108.86 -17.52
N LEU A 464 11.43 107.80 -18.18
CA LEU A 464 10.75 107.90 -19.47
C LEU A 464 9.49 108.78 -19.39
N THR A 465 8.72 108.64 -18.31
CA THR A 465 7.53 109.47 -18.06
C THR A 465 7.91 110.93 -17.81
N SER A 466 9.00 111.18 -17.08
CA SER A 466 9.53 112.54 -16.87
C SER A 466 10.01 113.19 -18.17
N ILE A 467 10.78 112.47 -19.00
CA ILE A 467 11.22 112.94 -20.33
C ILE A 467 10.01 113.33 -21.18
N LYS A 468 9.01 112.44 -21.25
CA LYS A 468 7.78 112.69 -22.00
C LYS A 468 7.05 113.94 -21.50
N ALA A 469 6.93 114.10 -20.17
CA ALA A 469 6.28 115.26 -19.57
C ALA A 469 7.02 116.57 -19.87
N PHE A 470 8.35 116.61 -19.70
CA PHE A 470 9.13 117.81 -20.01
C PHE A 470 9.11 118.16 -21.50
N ASN A 471 9.20 117.18 -22.39
CA ASN A 471 9.08 117.41 -23.83
C ASN A 471 7.70 117.97 -24.22
N GLN A 472 6.61 117.49 -23.59
CA GLN A 472 5.28 118.05 -23.80
C GLN A 472 5.15 119.49 -23.29
N LEU A 473 5.80 119.82 -22.17
CA LEU A 473 5.79 121.17 -21.61
C LEU A 473 6.64 122.15 -22.44
N MET A 474 7.75 121.70 -23.04
CA MET A 474 8.57 122.52 -23.94
C MET A 474 7.76 123.04 -25.14
N GLY A 475 6.87 122.22 -25.70
CA GLY A 475 5.99 122.64 -26.80
C GLY A 475 4.90 123.65 -26.42
N LYS A 476 4.83 124.07 -25.15
CA LYS A 476 3.79 124.97 -24.62
C LYS A 476 4.35 126.23 -23.93
N VAL A 477 5.66 126.43 -23.95
CA VAL A 477 6.33 127.52 -23.22
C VAL A 477 7.25 128.28 -24.16
N ASP A 478 7.01 129.59 -24.29
CA ASP A 478 7.81 130.50 -25.13
C ASP A 478 8.93 131.22 -24.34
N ASP A 479 8.99 131.03 -23.01
CA ASP A 479 10.01 131.60 -22.14
C ASP A 479 11.35 130.83 -22.26
N PRO A 480 12.43 131.45 -22.77
CA PRO A 480 13.71 130.78 -22.99
C PRO A 480 14.35 130.21 -21.72
N GLU A 481 14.15 130.85 -20.57
CA GLU A 481 14.76 130.39 -19.31
C GLU A 481 14.08 129.11 -18.80
N ARG A 482 12.73 129.06 -18.88
CA ARG A 482 11.97 127.84 -18.58
C ARG A 482 12.21 126.72 -19.58
N LEU A 483 12.34 127.05 -20.87
CA LEU A 483 12.67 126.08 -21.91
C LEU A 483 14.01 125.41 -21.61
N SER A 484 15.05 126.20 -21.29
CA SER A 484 16.36 125.69 -20.90
C SER A 484 16.29 124.78 -19.67
N LYS A 485 15.50 125.14 -18.64
CA LYS A 485 15.27 124.29 -17.46
C LYS A 485 14.61 122.95 -17.81
N PHE A 486 13.64 122.93 -18.72
CA PHE A 486 13.01 121.67 -19.14
C PHE A 486 13.95 120.82 -19.99
N VAL A 487 14.73 121.42 -20.89
CA VAL A 487 15.77 120.72 -21.67
C VAL A 487 16.78 120.06 -20.72
N SER A 488 17.27 120.80 -19.73
CA SER A 488 18.18 120.25 -18.71
C SER A 488 17.53 119.11 -17.92
N LYS A 489 16.30 119.25 -17.42
CA LYS A 489 15.63 118.16 -16.70
C LYS A 489 15.35 116.91 -17.56
N SER A 490 15.10 117.10 -18.85
CA SER A 490 14.94 116.01 -19.82
C SER A 490 16.29 115.29 -20.03
N ALA A 491 17.37 116.05 -20.22
CA ALA A 491 18.73 115.51 -20.32
C ALA A 491 19.15 114.75 -19.05
N ASP A 492 18.88 115.29 -17.86
CA ASP A 492 19.14 114.60 -16.58
C ASP A 492 18.39 113.27 -16.48
N SER A 493 17.15 113.23 -16.98
CA SER A 493 16.34 112.01 -16.99
C SER A 493 16.84 110.99 -18.00
N ILE A 494 17.42 111.42 -19.13
CA ILE A 494 18.09 110.54 -20.11
C ILE A 494 19.35 109.93 -19.50
N LEU A 495 20.20 110.74 -18.85
CA LEU A 495 21.41 110.25 -18.18
C LEU A 495 21.09 109.24 -17.08
N ARG A 496 20.02 109.48 -16.30
CA ARG A 496 19.52 108.50 -15.32
C ARG A 496 19.06 107.19 -15.96
N LEU A 497 18.36 107.27 -17.09
CA LEU A 497 17.91 106.09 -17.82
C LEU A 497 19.10 105.29 -18.38
N GLU A 498 20.09 105.97 -18.95
CA GLU A 498 21.32 105.34 -19.45
C GLU A 498 22.07 104.61 -18.33
N LYS A 499 22.26 105.26 -17.18
CA LYS A 499 22.87 104.64 -16.00
C LYS A 499 22.10 103.38 -15.56
N LEU A 500 20.77 103.47 -15.45
CA LEU A 500 19.94 102.32 -15.06
C LEU A 500 20.03 101.15 -16.05
N ILE A 501 20.08 101.42 -17.36
CA ILE A 501 20.23 100.37 -18.37
C ILE A 501 21.59 99.67 -18.22
N THR A 502 22.66 100.44 -18.00
CA THR A 502 24.01 99.89 -17.76
C THR A 502 24.04 99.03 -16.50
N ASP A 503 23.53 99.55 -15.37
CA ASP A 503 23.45 98.82 -14.10
C ASP A 503 22.67 97.50 -14.26
N LEU A 504 21.55 97.51 -14.99
CA LEU A 504 20.75 96.32 -15.27
C LEU A 504 21.50 95.29 -16.12
N LEU A 505 22.20 95.75 -17.17
CA LEU A 505 23.01 94.88 -18.03
C LEU A 505 24.14 94.23 -17.23
N ASP A 506 24.77 94.94 -16.31
CA ASP A 506 25.84 94.38 -15.49
C ASP A 506 25.32 93.33 -14.51
N VAL A 507 24.16 93.55 -13.88
CA VAL A 507 23.49 92.50 -13.07
C VAL A 507 23.19 91.24 -13.91
N THR A 508 22.73 91.40 -15.16
CA THR A 508 22.48 90.23 -16.03
C THR A 508 23.78 89.50 -16.42
N LYS A 509 24.88 90.21 -16.67
CA LYS A 509 26.20 89.60 -16.94
C LYS A 509 26.73 88.87 -15.71
N ILE A 510 26.58 89.43 -14.51
CA ILE A 510 26.98 88.80 -13.24
C ILE A 510 26.22 87.47 -13.05
N ASN A 511 24.89 87.48 -13.15
CA ASN A 511 24.08 86.28 -12.97
C ASN A 511 24.35 85.19 -14.02
N ALA A 512 24.74 85.59 -15.24
CA ALA A 512 25.13 84.64 -16.29
C ALA A 512 26.56 84.11 -16.13
N GLY A 513 27.34 84.60 -15.14
CA GLY A 513 28.77 84.31 -15.01
C GLY A 513 29.60 84.86 -16.17
N LYS A 514 29.09 85.86 -16.89
CA LYS A 514 29.68 86.45 -18.12
C LYS A 514 30.18 87.87 -17.91
N MET A 515 30.34 88.31 -16.66
CA MET A 515 31.00 89.58 -16.38
C MET A 515 32.48 89.42 -16.73
N SER A 516 32.89 90.08 -17.81
CA SER A 516 34.30 90.14 -18.20
C SER A 516 34.95 91.27 -17.44
N TYR A 517 35.76 90.95 -16.43
CA TYR A 517 36.56 91.94 -15.72
C TYR A 517 37.71 92.42 -16.60
N ASN A 518 37.81 93.72 -16.84
CA ASN A 518 38.95 94.31 -17.52
C ASN A 518 40.02 94.73 -16.51
N LEU A 519 40.75 93.74 -15.99
CA LEU A 519 41.80 93.97 -14.99
C LEU A 519 42.89 94.90 -15.52
N ALA A 520 42.93 96.12 -14.99
CA ALA A 520 43.93 97.13 -15.30
C ALA A 520 44.57 97.66 -14.00
N PRO A 521 45.78 98.24 -14.07
CA PRO A 521 46.33 99.01 -12.96
C PRO A 521 45.38 100.15 -12.61
N PHE A 522 44.92 100.19 -11.37
CA PHE A 522 43.98 101.19 -10.88
C PHE A 522 44.66 102.08 -9.84
N ASP A 523 44.76 103.36 -10.16
CA ASP A 523 45.28 104.38 -9.25
C ASP A 523 44.13 104.96 -8.42
N PHE A 524 44.04 104.49 -7.18
CA PHE A 524 43.00 104.90 -6.24
C PHE A 524 43.09 106.39 -5.88
N ASN A 525 44.31 106.96 -5.83
CA ASN A 525 44.50 108.37 -5.51
C ASN A 525 44.04 109.23 -6.67
N GLN A 526 44.37 108.85 -7.92
CA GLN A 526 43.89 109.55 -9.11
C GLN A 526 42.36 109.60 -9.16
N MET A 527 41.69 108.47 -8.94
CA MET A 527 40.22 108.39 -8.94
C MET A 527 39.58 109.25 -7.84
N ILE A 528 40.18 109.31 -6.64
CA ILE A 528 39.73 110.23 -5.59
C ILE A 528 39.91 111.68 -5.99
N HIS A 529 41.06 112.07 -6.55
CA HIS A 529 41.31 113.44 -6.99
C HIS A 529 40.32 113.87 -8.08
N GLU A 530 40.12 113.04 -9.11
CA GLU A 530 39.15 113.28 -10.18
C GLU A 530 37.71 113.37 -9.64
N SER A 531 37.37 112.53 -8.67
CA SER A 531 36.05 112.57 -8.01
C SER A 531 35.85 113.85 -7.19
N ILE A 532 36.87 114.26 -6.42
CA ILE A 532 36.86 115.53 -5.68
C ILE A 532 36.69 116.67 -6.66
N GLU A 533 37.49 116.73 -7.73
CA GLU A 533 37.42 117.78 -8.74
C GLU A 533 36.03 117.87 -9.38
N SER A 534 35.47 116.74 -9.80
CA SER A 534 34.13 116.62 -10.38
C SER A 534 33.03 117.13 -9.44
N VAL A 535 33.06 116.74 -8.16
CA VAL A 535 32.10 117.24 -7.17
C VAL A 535 32.31 118.73 -6.88
N GLN A 536 33.56 119.19 -6.84
CA GLN A 536 33.91 120.57 -6.54
C GLN A 536 33.44 121.54 -7.64
N TYR A 537 33.33 121.09 -8.89
CA TYR A 537 32.72 121.87 -9.99
C TYR A 537 31.21 122.07 -9.84
N THR A 538 30.53 121.21 -9.08
CA THR A 538 29.06 121.24 -8.92
C THR A 538 28.60 121.84 -7.60
N THR A 539 29.49 122.02 -6.62
CA THR A 539 29.17 122.58 -5.30
C THR A 539 30.02 123.80 -4.97
N ASN A 540 29.37 124.94 -4.73
CA ASN A 540 30.04 126.21 -4.38
C ASN A 540 29.96 126.54 -2.87
N THR A 541 29.40 125.63 -2.06
CA THR A 541 29.11 125.89 -0.64
C THR A 541 30.08 125.21 0.32
N HIS A 542 30.78 124.17 -0.11
CA HIS A 542 31.69 123.36 0.70
C HIS A 542 32.94 123.05 -0.11
N GLN A 543 34.10 123.00 0.54
CA GLN A 543 35.37 122.61 -0.08
C GLN A 543 35.79 121.23 0.46
N ILE A 544 36.07 120.28 -0.44
CA ILE A 544 36.58 118.96 -0.09
C ILE A 544 38.11 119.03 -0.13
N THR A 545 38.75 118.64 0.97
CA THR A 545 40.22 118.65 1.09
C THR A 545 40.70 117.22 1.37
N LEU A 546 41.53 116.68 0.48
CA LEU A 546 42.19 115.39 0.70
C LEU A 546 43.37 115.58 1.65
N GLN A 547 43.32 114.95 2.83
CA GLN A 547 44.34 115.14 3.88
C GLN A 547 45.52 114.16 3.77
N SER A 548 45.31 113.00 3.18
CA SER A 548 46.33 111.96 3.05
C SER A 548 46.04 111.08 1.83
N GLU A 549 47.09 110.71 1.12
CA GLU A 549 47.04 109.72 0.04
C GLU A 549 47.59 108.39 0.54
N ILE A 550 47.13 107.31 -0.06
CA ILE A 550 47.56 105.96 0.27
C ILE A 550 48.23 105.38 -0.97
N ASP A 551 49.52 105.05 -0.87
CA ASP A 551 50.28 104.48 -1.99
C ASP A 551 50.03 102.97 -2.10
N ILE A 552 48.86 102.60 -2.63
CA ILE A 552 48.48 101.22 -2.91
C ILE A 552 48.07 101.09 -4.37
N ASN A 553 48.79 100.24 -5.11
CA ASN A 553 48.44 99.86 -6.47
C ASN A 553 47.51 98.65 -6.46
N TYR A 554 46.31 98.82 -6.96
CA TYR A 554 45.36 97.72 -7.19
C TYR A 554 45.40 97.30 -8.65
N VAL A 555 45.16 96.02 -8.91
CA VAL A 555 44.81 95.54 -10.26
C VAL A 555 43.37 95.05 -10.15
N GLY A 556 42.47 95.76 -10.83
CA GLY A 556 41.03 95.58 -10.73
C GLY A 556 40.32 96.17 -11.94
N ASP A 557 39.00 96.03 -11.95
CA ASP A 557 38.08 96.68 -12.90
C ASP A 557 37.16 97.61 -12.11
#